data_AF-A0A7V1QVJ3-F1
#
_entry.id   AF-A0A7V1QVJ3-F1
#
_cell.length_a   1.000
_cell.length_b   1.000
_cell.length_c   1.000
_cell.angle_alpha   90.00
_cell.angle_beta   90.00
_cell.angle_gamma   90.00
#
_symmetry.space_group_name_H-M   'P 1'
#
loop_
_entity.id
_entity.type
_entity.pdbx_description
1 polymer ?
#
loop_
_entity_poly.entity_id
_entity_poly.type
_entity_poly.pdbx_seq_one_letter_code
_entity_poly.pdbx_strand_id
1 'polypeptide(L)' 'MTERGVRYEVRDLNRDPAAREEFLRRGFRLPPVVVIDDVAVEGYQPDRFDQLLGL' A
#
# COMPACT_ATOMS: atom_id res chain seq x y z
N MET A 1 -5.70 -2.16 8.84
CA MET A 1 -4.71 -3.21 9.20
C MET A 1 -4.59 -3.42 10.72
N THR A 2 -5.00 -2.47 11.56
CA THR A 2 -5.03 -2.64 13.03
C THR A 2 -6.06 -3.66 13.53
N GLU A 3 -7.17 -3.87 12.82
CA GLU A 3 -8.22 -4.83 13.20
C GLU A 3 -7.87 -6.30 12.96
N ARG A 4 -6.79 -6.60 12.21
CA ARG A 4 -6.42 -7.97 11.83
C ARG A 4 -5.01 -8.39 12.28
N GLY A 5 -4.36 -7.59 13.14
CA GLY A 5 -3.03 -7.90 13.67
C GLY A 5 -1.87 -7.81 12.66
N VAL A 6 -2.13 -7.28 11.46
CA VAL A 6 -1.13 -7.15 10.40
C VAL A 6 -0.26 -5.94 10.67
N ARG A 7 1.05 -6.13 10.75
CA ARG A 7 2.01 -5.01 10.84
C ARG A 7 2.05 -4.29 9.50
N TYR A 8 1.99 -2.97 9.57
CA TYR A 8 2.07 -2.12 8.39
C TYR A 8 2.79 -0.83 8.72
N GLU A 9 3.39 -0.24 7.69
CA GLU A 9 3.98 1.09 7.77
C GLU A 9 3.18 2.04 6.88
N VAL A 10 2.91 3.24 7.39
CA VAL A 10 2.31 4.31 6.60
C VAL A 10 3.40 5.26 6.16
N ARG A 11 3.58 5.39 4.84
CA ARG A 11 4.54 6.32 4.24
C ARG A 11 3.78 7.47 3.59
N ASP A 12 3.98 8.69 4.10
CA ASP A 12 3.33 9.90 3.59
C ASP A 12 4.14 10.47 2.42
N LEU A 13 3.54 10.53 1.22
CA LEU A 13 4.23 10.99 0.00
C LEU A 13 4.65 12.46 0.02
N ASN A 14 4.09 13.30 0.91
CA ASN A 14 4.48 14.70 1.07
C ASN A 14 5.66 14.86 2.03
N ARG A 15 5.85 13.91 2.96
CA ARG A 15 6.89 13.97 4.00
C ARG A 15 8.06 13.02 3.75
N ASP A 16 7.86 11.95 2.98
CA ASP A 16 8.87 10.96 2.61
C ASP A 16 9.18 11.06 1.10
N PRO A 17 10.26 11.77 0.71
CA PRO A 17 10.63 11.91 -0.69
C PRO A 17 11.03 10.58 -1.35
N ALA A 18 11.52 9.60 -0.58
CA ALA A 18 11.84 8.27 -1.09
C ALA A 18 10.57 7.48 -1.41
N ALA A 19 9.54 7.58 -0.57
CA ALA A 19 8.22 6.99 -0.86
C ALA A 19 7.60 7.61 -2.12
N ARG A 20 7.75 8.93 -2.29
CA ARG A 20 7.28 9.62 -3.48
C ARG A 20 8.03 9.18 -4.75
N GLU A 21 9.34 9.03 -4.68
CA GLU A 21 10.13 8.54 -5.81
C GLU A 21 9.73 7.11 -6.19
N GLU A 22 9.57 6.23 -5.20
CA GLU A 22 9.10 4.86 -5.42
C GLU A 22 7.70 4.83 -6.04
N PHE A 23 6.77 5.65 -5.55
CA PHE A 23 5.41 5.78 -6.07
C PHE A 23 5.40 6.15 -7.56
N LEU A 24 6.22 7.14 -7.95
CA LEU A 24 6.37 7.57 -9.34
C LEU A 24 7.05 6.49 -10.19
N ARG A 25 8.12 5.86 -9.69
CA ARG A 25 8.88 4.83 -10.42
C ARG A 25 8.05 3.60 -10.70
N ARG A 26 7.16 3.21 -9.77
CA ARG A 26 6.21 2.10 -9.95
C ARG A 26 5.03 2.46 -10.88
N GLY A 27 4.87 3.73 -11.24
CA GLY A 27 3.83 4.19 -12.16
C GLY A 27 2.45 4.32 -11.54
N PHE A 28 2.36 4.41 -10.21
CA PHE A 28 1.08 4.58 -9.52
C PHE A 28 0.47 5.94 -9.85
N ARG A 29 -0.86 5.99 -9.95
CA ARG A 29 -1.56 7.19 -10.40
C ARG A 29 -2.18 7.98 -9.27
N LEU A 30 -2.76 7.32 -8.28
CA LEU A 30 -3.47 7.96 -7.19
C LEU A 30 -3.24 7.23 -5.86
N PRO A 31 -2.91 7.93 -4.77
CA PRO A 31 -3.00 7.37 -3.43
C PRO A 31 -4.48 7.22 -2.99
N PRO A 32 -4.78 6.33 -2.02
CA PRO A 32 -3.85 5.44 -1.33
C PRO A 32 -3.43 4.24 -2.20
N VAL A 33 -2.18 3.78 -2.00
CA VAL A 33 -1.68 2.51 -2.59
C VAL A 33 -1.19 1.65 -1.45
N VAL A 34 -1.60 0.39 -1.43
CA VAL A 34 -1.18 -0.61 -0.46
C VAL A 34 -0.29 -1.62 -1.19
N VAL A 35 0.87 -1.91 -0.64
CA VAL A 35 1.78 -2.92 -1.18
C VAL A 35 1.87 -4.08 -0.19
N ILE A 36 1.56 -5.29 -0.66
CA ILE A 36 1.60 -6.54 0.12
C ILE A 36 2.44 -7.53 -0.68
N ASP A 37 3.57 -7.98 -0.14
CA ASP A 37 4.49 -8.94 -0.79
C ASP A 37 4.80 -8.60 -2.27
N ASP A 38 5.15 -7.33 -2.52
CA ASP A 38 5.41 -6.73 -3.85
C ASP A 38 4.19 -6.53 -4.75
N VAL A 39 3.01 -7.02 -4.36
CA VAL A 39 1.74 -6.75 -5.06
C VAL A 39 1.21 -5.39 -4.63
N ALA A 40 1.15 -4.47 -5.59
CA ALA A 40 0.53 -3.16 -5.39
C ALA A 40 -0.97 -3.22 -5.68
N VAL A 41 -1.75 -2.64 -4.75
CA VAL A 41 -3.19 -2.46 -4.85
C VAL A 41 -3.48 -0.97 -4.74
N GLU A 42 -3.94 -0.39 -5.84
CA GLU A 42 -4.34 1.02 -5.88
C GLU A 42 -5.77 1.18 -5.33
N GLY A 43 -5.95 2.08 -4.37
CA GLY A 43 -7.23 2.34 -3.70
C GLY A 43 -7.56 1.39 -2.54
N TYR A 44 -8.75 1.57 -1.98
CA TYR A 44 -9.26 0.75 -0.88
C TYR A 44 -10.03 -0.47 -1.43
N GLN A 45 -9.43 -1.67 -1.31
CA GLN A 45 -9.98 -2.92 -1.83
C GLN A 45 -9.91 -4.02 -0.75
N PRO A 46 -10.84 -4.05 0.22
CA PRO A 46 -10.77 -4.96 1.37
C PRO A 46 -10.73 -6.44 0.98
N ASP A 47 -11.58 -6.89 0.05
CA ASP A 47 -11.61 -8.28 -0.43
C ASP A 47 -10.29 -8.72 -1.06
N ARG A 48 -9.57 -7.79 -1.71
CA ARG A 48 -8.28 -8.06 -2.32
C ARG A 48 -7.17 -8.10 -1.27
N PHE A 49 -7.28 -7.31 -0.22
CA PHE A 49 -6.35 -7.38 0.92
C PHE A 49 -6.49 -8.70 1.65
N ASP A 50 -7.71 -9.17 1.91
CA ASP A 50 -7.96 -10.47 2.53
C ASP A 50 -7.34 -11.62 1.72
N GLN A 51 -7.55 -11.63 0.39
CA GLN A 51 -6.92 -12.63 -0.50
C GLN A 51 -5.39 -12.61 -0.47
N LEU A 52 -4.78 -11.41 -0.51
CA LEU A 52 -3.32 -11.26 -0.51
C LEU A 52 -2.70 -11.60 0.85
N LEU A 53 -3.43 -11.36 1.94
CA LEU A 53 -2.98 -11.67 3.30
C LEU A 53 -3.29 -13.14 3.70
N GLY A 54 -4.04 -13.88 2.87
CA GLY A 54 -4.45 -15.25 3.17
C GLY A 54 -5.45 -15.35 4.33
N LEU A 55 -6.32 -14.34 4.46
CA LEU A 55 -7.34 -14.21 5.53
C LEU A 55 -8.74 -14.61 5.05
#